data_AF-A0AA39NBF5-F1
#
_entry.id   AF-A0AA39NBF5-F1
#
_cell.length_a   1.000
_cell.length_b   1.000
_cell.length_c   1.000
_cell.angle_alpha   90.00
_cell.angle_beta   90.00
_cell.angle_gamma   90.00
#
_symmetry.space_group_name_H-M   'P 1'
#
loop_
_entity.id
_entity.type
_entity.pdbx_description
1 polymer ?
#
loop_
_entity_poly.entity_id
_entity_poly.type
_entity_poly.pdbx_seq_one_letter_code
_entity_poly.pdbx_strand_id
1 'polypeptide(L)'
;MSSRFPVDEAQLASLFVDSVFYGLLSDNFFSCLHGLLTTSNGNLKSRHTINYQMVAASLWMLVFSTVQVSCHLRFVLDAFIYSDGDPIDTLSDMSHPVNVAQLVTFVAQTFMGDCILLYRCWVIYERRWMVVICPVILWIAETGCGIAGVCIETSLGRDSAITNPSIFPLIITLQSLTLATNVITTSLIVHRIWTIHSAVRQLVPSIKNHPLRNALVVVIESAAVYTASVVVLLIVYAIGSNALYVVSDTIVQIIGITFNLIIIRFARGTAVKS
;
A
#
# COMPACT_ATOMS: atom_id res chain seq x y z
N MET A 1 -33.51 2.72 -11.50
CA MET A 1 -32.43 3.54 -12.07
C MET A 1 -31.33 2.59 -12.47
N SER A 2 -31.13 2.37 -13.77
CA SER A 2 -29.98 1.61 -14.30
C SER A 2 -28.71 2.23 -13.72
N SER A 3 -28.00 1.49 -12.86
CA SER A 3 -26.66 1.86 -12.40
C SER A 3 -25.83 2.12 -13.65
N ARG A 4 -25.35 3.36 -13.84
CA ARG A 4 -24.50 3.74 -14.98
C ARG A 4 -23.17 2.95 -15.04
N PHE A 5 -22.92 2.11 -14.05
CA PHE A 5 -21.80 1.19 -13.95
C PHE A 5 -22.25 -0.06 -13.16
N PRO A 6 -22.72 -1.13 -13.84
CA PRO A 6 -23.19 -2.34 -13.19
C PRO A 6 -22.02 -3.15 -12.60
N VAL A 7 -22.32 -4.09 -11.70
CA VAL A 7 -21.30 -4.77 -10.85
C VAL A 7 -20.39 -5.68 -11.69
N ASP A 8 -20.96 -6.34 -12.68
CA ASP A 8 -20.27 -7.18 -13.67
C ASP A 8 -19.23 -6.40 -14.48
N GLU A 9 -19.61 -5.24 -15.02
CA GLU A 9 -18.69 -4.36 -15.74
C GLU A 9 -17.61 -3.81 -14.79
N ALA A 10 -17.99 -3.45 -13.56
CA ALA A 10 -17.08 -2.94 -12.56
C ALA A 10 -16.00 -3.94 -12.15
N GLN A 11 -16.37 -5.20 -11.96
CA GLN A 11 -15.45 -6.27 -11.56
C GLN A 11 -14.47 -6.63 -12.68
N LEU A 12 -14.94 -6.69 -13.93
CA LEU A 12 -14.07 -6.90 -15.09
C LEU A 12 -13.11 -5.73 -15.31
N ALA A 13 -13.61 -4.50 -15.21
CA ALA A 13 -12.77 -3.30 -15.27
C ALA A 13 -11.74 -3.28 -14.14
N SER A 14 -12.14 -3.68 -12.93
CA SER A 14 -11.25 -3.77 -11.76
C SER A 14 -10.11 -4.74 -12.03
N LEU A 15 -10.43 -5.97 -12.45
CA LEU A 15 -9.43 -7.00 -12.76
C LEU A 15 -8.44 -6.53 -13.85
N PHE A 16 -8.91 -5.85 -14.88
CA PHE A 16 -8.05 -5.30 -15.93
C PHE A 16 -7.09 -4.25 -15.38
N VAL A 17 -7.60 -3.28 -14.61
CA VAL A 17 -6.77 -2.24 -14.00
C VAL A 17 -5.79 -2.83 -12.99
N ASP A 18 -6.24 -3.74 -12.12
CA ASP A 18 -5.40 -4.43 -11.13
C ASP A 18 -4.26 -5.18 -11.82
N SER A 19 -4.52 -5.87 -12.93
CA SER A 19 -3.50 -6.56 -13.74
C SER A 19 -2.44 -5.60 -14.33
N VAL A 20 -2.86 -4.41 -14.80
CA VAL A 20 -1.93 -3.38 -15.31
C VAL A 20 -1.03 -2.87 -14.18
N PHE A 21 -1.60 -2.56 -13.02
CA PHE A 21 -0.83 -2.09 -11.88
C PHE A 21 0.07 -3.18 -11.28
N TYR A 22 -0.35 -4.45 -11.31
CA TYR A 22 0.49 -5.60 -10.97
C TYR A 22 1.72 -5.70 -11.87
N GLY A 23 1.56 -5.45 -13.18
CA GLY A 23 2.68 -5.37 -14.12
C GLY A 23 3.68 -4.27 -13.73
N LEU A 24 3.18 -3.08 -13.40
CA LEU A 24 4.00 -1.95 -12.92
C LEU A 24 4.70 -2.25 -11.58
N LEU A 25 4.02 -2.95 -10.67
CA LEU A 25 4.60 -3.40 -9.41
C LEU A 25 5.74 -4.39 -9.65
N SER A 26 5.53 -5.35 -10.57
CA SER A 26 6.51 -6.37 -10.90
C SER A 26 7.78 -5.75 -11.50
N ASP A 27 7.64 -4.82 -12.46
CA ASP A 27 8.78 -4.08 -13.01
C ASP A 27 9.53 -3.28 -11.93
N ASN A 28 8.79 -2.58 -11.06
CA ASN A 28 9.38 -1.88 -9.92
C ASN A 28 10.09 -2.82 -8.95
N PHE A 29 9.57 -4.04 -8.73
CA PHE A 29 10.21 -5.04 -7.90
C PHE A 29 11.56 -5.46 -8.47
N PHE A 30 11.65 -5.76 -9.77
CA PHE A 30 12.92 -6.10 -10.41
C PHE A 30 13.92 -4.93 -10.34
N SER A 31 13.46 -3.70 -10.56
CA SER A 31 14.27 -2.49 -10.40
C SER A 31 14.76 -2.31 -8.95
N CYS A 32 13.90 -2.61 -7.97
CA CYS A 32 14.22 -2.58 -6.54
C CYS A 32 15.26 -3.64 -6.17
N LEU A 33 15.06 -4.87 -6.63
CA LEU A 33 15.97 -5.99 -6.43
C LEU A 33 17.33 -5.70 -7.06
N HIS A 34 17.37 -5.17 -8.28
CA HIS A 34 18.60 -4.75 -8.94
C HIS A 34 19.33 -3.65 -8.16
N GLY A 35 18.62 -2.62 -7.66
CA GLY A 35 19.23 -1.57 -6.84
C GLY A 35 19.77 -2.05 -5.48
N LEU A 36 19.11 -3.06 -4.89
CA LEU A 36 19.51 -3.66 -3.63
C LEU A 36 20.68 -4.64 -3.77
N LEU A 37 20.74 -5.41 -4.87
CA LEU A 37 21.75 -6.43 -5.10
C LEU A 37 22.97 -5.93 -5.89
N THR A 38 22.82 -4.90 -6.72
CA THR A 38 23.88 -4.43 -7.62
C THR A 38 24.46 -3.09 -7.14
N THR A 39 25.77 -2.94 -7.25
CA THR A 39 26.50 -1.68 -7.03
C THR A 39 26.39 -0.78 -8.27
N SER A 40 26.64 0.53 -8.15
CA SER A 40 26.63 1.47 -9.29
C SER A 40 27.52 1.05 -10.48
N ASN A 41 28.47 0.13 -10.27
CA ASN A 41 29.39 -0.38 -11.28
C ASN A 41 28.94 -1.71 -11.91
N GLY A 42 27.71 -2.16 -11.68
CA GLY A 42 27.18 -3.42 -12.25
C GLY A 42 27.63 -4.70 -11.53
N ASN A 43 28.54 -4.60 -10.55
CA ASN A 43 28.98 -5.73 -9.75
C ASN A 43 28.00 -6.03 -8.61
N LEU A 44 27.83 -7.33 -8.30
CA LEU A 44 27.01 -7.78 -7.18
C LEU A 44 27.59 -7.26 -5.85
N LYS A 45 26.74 -6.65 -5.02
CA LYS A 45 27.12 -6.16 -3.69
C LYS A 45 27.57 -7.33 -2.81
N SER A 46 28.57 -7.06 -1.98
CA SER A 46 29.02 -8.04 -0.98
C SER A 46 27.86 -8.41 -0.06
N ARG A 47 27.76 -9.69 0.29
CA ARG A 47 26.66 -10.31 1.08
C ARG A 47 26.35 -9.55 2.38
N HIS A 48 27.35 -8.89 2.97
CA HIS A 48 27.22 -8.12 4.20
C HIS A 48 26.62 -6.71 4.03
N THR A 49 26.61 -6.16 2.81
CA THR A 49 26.05 -4.83 2.51
C THR A 49 24.60 -4.87 2.05
N ILE A 50 24.06 -6.08 1.85
CA ILE A 50 22.69 -6.29 1.39
C ILE A 50 21.74 -6.14 2.58
N ASN A 51 20.78 -5.23 2.47
CA ASN A 51 19.72 -5.09 3.45
C ASN A 51 18.64 -6.16 3.22
N TYR A 52 18.84 -7.34 3.80
CA TYR A 52 17.92 -8.48 3.69
C TYR A 52 16.50 -8.16 4.16
N GLN A 53 16.31 -7.23 5.09
CA GLN A 53 14.98 -6.82 5.55
C GLN A 53 14.18 -6.13 4.44
N MET A 54 14.83 -5.28 3.64
CA MET A 54 14.18 -4.57 2.54
C MET A 54 13.88 -5.49 1.36
N VAL A 55 14.78 -6.45 1.09
CA VAL A 55 14.54 -7.50 0.07
C VAL A 55 13.34 -8.37 0.48
N ALA A 56 13.34 -8.87 1.73
CA ALA A 56 12.25 -9.68 2.25
C ALA A 56 10.90 -8.94 2.19
N ALA A 57 10.89 -7.66 2.54
CA ALA A 57 9.69 -6.82 2.43
C ALA A 57 9.20 -6.65 0.98
N SER A 58 10.11 -6.37 0.04
CA SER A 58 9.74 -6.22 -1.38
C SER A 58 9.19 -7.52 -1.97
N LEU A 59 9.75 -8.67 -1.54
CA LEU A 59 9.27 -9.98 -1.94
C LEU A 59 7.91 -10.29 -1.33
N TRP A 60 7.71 -9.95 -0.06
CA TRP A 60 6.42 -10.09 0.62
C TRP A 60 5.33 -9.30 -0.11
N MET A 61 5.60 -8.03 -0.45
CA MET A 61 4.68 -7.18 -1.21
C MET A 61 4.31 -7.80 -2.57
N LEU A 62 5.28 -8.35 -3.30
CA LEU A 62 5.03 -9.01 -4.58
C LEU A 62 4.18 -10.29 -4.43
N VAL A 63 4.48 -11.11 -3.42
CA VAL A 63 3.74 -12.36 -3.18
C VAL A 63 2.29 -12.07 -2.84
N PHE A 64 2.03 -11.15 -1.91
CA PHE A 64 0.67 -10.79 -1.51
C PHE A 64 -0.11 -10.17 -2.67
N SER A 65 0.50 -9.26 -3.42
CA SER A 65 -0.10 -8.71 -4.63
C SER A 65 -0.42 -9.78 -5.69
N THR A 66 0.46 -10.76 -5.89
CA THR A 66 0.21 -11.88 -6.81
C THR A 66 -0.96 -12.73 -6.34
N VAL A 67 -1.04 -13.01 -5.03
CA VAL A 67 -2.16 -13.74 -4.43
C VAL A 67 -3.47 -12.97 -4.64
N GLN A 68 -3.47 -11.65 -4.43
CA GLN A 68 -4.65 -10.82 -4.65
C GLN A 68 -5.18 -10.91 -6.08
N VAL A 69 -4.33 -10.65 -7.09
CA VAL A 69 -4.73 -10.71 -8.51
C VAL A 69 -5.19 -12.11 -8.89
N SER A 70 -4.52 -13.15 -8.39
CA SER A 70 -4.88 -14.54 -8.66
C SER A 70 -6.23 -14.91 -8.04
N CYS A 71 -6.48 -14.45 -6.81
CA CYS A 71 -7.76 -14.61 -6.13
C CYS A 71 -8.86 -13.86 -6.88
N HIS A 72 -8.63 -12.62 -7.28
CA HIS A 72 -9.61 -11.81 -8.02
C HIS A 72 -9.95 -12.44 -9.38
N LEU A 73 -8.95 -12.91 -10.11
CA LEU A 73 -9.16 -13.64 -11.36
C LEU A 73 -10.02 -14.89 -11.14
N ARG A 74 -9.73 -15.68 -10.10
CA ARG A 74 -10.55 -16.85 -9.75
C ARG A 74 -11.99 -16.48 -9.44
N PHE A 75 -12.20 -15.41 -8.66
CA PHE A 75 -13.54 -14.91 -8.35
C PHE A 75 -14.34 -14.57 -9.60
N VAL A 76 -13.71 -13.85 -10.55
CA VAL A 76 -14.34 -13.50 -11.83
C VAL A 76 -14.62 -14.74 -12.66
N LEU A 77 -13.69 -15.70 -12.74
CA LEU A 77 -13.92 -16.95 -13.49
C LEU A 77 -15.04 -17.79 -12.87
N ASP A 78 -15.10 -17.89 -11.54
CA ASP A 78 -16.16 -18.63 -10.84
C ASP A 78 -17.53 -17.99 -11.07
N ALA A 79 -17.61 -16.67 -11.13
CA ALA A 79 -18.85 -15.96 -11.39
C ALA A 79 -19.34 -16.07 -12.85
N PHE A 80 -18.44 -15.98 -13.84
CA PHE A 80 -18.83 -15.92 -15.25
C PHE A 80 -18.82 -17.28 -15.98
N ILE A 81 -18.01 -18.24 -15.53
CA ILE A 81 -17.79 -19.51 -16.26
C ILE A 81 -18.31 -20.71 -15.46
N TYR A 82 -18.05 -20.77 -14.16
CA TYR A 82 -18.32 -21.97 -13.37
C TYR A 82 -19.63 -21.93 -12.57
N SER A 83 -20.29 -20.78 -12.48
CA SER A 83 -21.63 -20.67 -11.88
C SER A 83 -22.72 -20.97 -12.91
N ASP A 84 -23.60 -21.93 -12.60
CA ASP A 84 -24.78 -22.26 -13.40
C ASP A 84 -25.94 -21.24 -13.25
N GLY A 85 -25.78 -20.22 -12.39
CA GLY A 85 -26.76 -19.16 -12.09
C GLY A 85 -26.49 -17.82 -12.81
N ASP A 86 -27.25 -16.77 -12.46
CA ASP A 86 -26.98 -15.41 -12.96
C ASP A 86 -25.63 -14.93 -12.39
N PRO A 87 -24.64 -14.55 -13.22
CA PRO A 87 -23.34 -14.08 -12.74
C PRO A 87 -23.43 -12.96 -11.71
N ILE A 88 -24.49 -12.15 -11.78
CA ILE A 88 -24.75 -11.02 -10.87
C ILE A 88 -24.96 -11.51 -9.43
N ASP A 89 -25.57 -12.68 -9.23
CA ASP A 89 -25.79 -13.24 -7.90
C ASP A 89 -24.46 -13.66 -7.26
N THR A 90 -23.57 -14.31 -8.02
CA THR A 90 -22.23 -14.70 -7.52
C THR A 90 -21.31 -13.47 -7.33
N LEU A 91 -21.39 -12.47 -8.21
CA LEU A 91 -20.63 -11.21 -8.10
C LEU A 91 -21.09 -10.34 -6.92
N SER A 92 -22.37 -10.41 -6.58
CA SER A 92 -22.95 -9.69 -5.43
C SER A 92 -22.84 -10.47 -4.12
N ASP A 93 -22.64 -11.79 -4.18
CA ASP A 93 -22.43 -12.64 -3.00
C ASP A 93 -21.02 -12.45 -2.43
N MET A 94 -20.92 -11.44 -1.57
CA MET A 94 -19.70 -11.05 -0.88
C MET A 94 -19.16 -12.12 0.09
N SER A 95 -19.93 -13.17 0.37
CA SER A 95 -19.59 -14.21 1.34
C SER A 95 -18.61 -15.26 0.79
N HIS A 96 -18.23 -15.14 -0.49
CA HIS A 96 -17.24 -16.02 -1.07
C HIS A 96 -15.91 -15.92 -0.29
N PRO A 97 -15.23 -17.06 -0.05
CA PRO A 97 -13.94 -17.08 0.65
C PRO A 97 -12.87 -16.22 -0.04
N VAL A 98 -13.11 -15.85 -1.30
CA VAL A 98 -12.24 -14.99 -2.09
C VAL A 98 -12.24 -13.53 -1.62
N ASN A 99 -13.39 -12.96 -1.23
CA ASN A 99 -13.43 -11.59 -0.72
C ASN A 99 -12.75 -11.48 0.65
N VAL A 100 -12.94 -12.49 1.50
CA VAL A 100 -12.19 -12.61 2.76
C VAL A 100 -10.70 -12.68 2.48
N ALA A 101 -10.26 -13.47 1.49
CA ALA A 101 -8.86 -13.55 1.11
C ALA A 101 -8.30 -12.22 0.58
N GLN A 102 -9.10 -11.46 -0.19
CA GLN A 102 -8.73 -10.11 -0.65
C GLN A 102 -8.59 -9.13 0.51
N LEU A 103 -9.54 -9.11 1.45
CA LEU A 103 -9.46 -8.25 2.63
C LEU A 103 -8.25 -8.60 3.52
N VAL A 104 -8.01 -9.89 3.76
CA VAL A 104 -6.83 -10.36 4.51
C VAL A 104 -5.54 -9.92 3.83
N THR A 105 -5.49 -10.04 2.50
CA THR A 105 -4.33 -9.63 1.70
C THR A 105 -4.10 -8.13 1.79
N PHE A 106 -5.17 -7.33 1.69
CA PHE A 106 -5.13 -5.88 1.86
C PHE A 106 -4.62 -5.45 3.25
N VAL A 107 -5.17 -6.04 4.32
CA VAL A 107 -4.76 -5.73 5.70
C VAL A 107 -3.30 -6.13 5.92
N ALA A 108 -2.89 -7.31 5.45
CA ALA A 108 -1.51 -7.77 5.58
C ALA A 108 -0.51 -6.87 4.81
N GLN A 109 -0.90 -6.39 3.63
CA GLN A 109 -0.06 -5.52 2.81
C GLN A 109 0.09 -4.13 3.42
N THR A 110 -1.01 -3.55 3.92
CA THR A 110 -1.01 -2.26 4.63
C THR A 110 -0.20 -2.35 5.93
N PHE A 111 -0.41 -3.40 6.72
CA PHE A 111 0.34 -3.67 7.95
C PHE A 111 1.85 -3.68 7.71
N MET A 112 2.30 -4.40 6.68
CA MET A 112 3.73 -4.46 6.33
C MET A 112 4.26 -3.13 5.79
N GLY A 113 3.47 -2.42 4.97
CA GLY A 113 3.83 -1.10 4.46
C GLY A 113 4.13 -0.11 5.59
N ASP A 114 3.21 -0.02 6.54
CA ASP A 114 3.30 0.89 7.68
C ASP A 114 4.39 0.46 8.66
N CYS A 115 4.54 -0.83 8.95
CA CYS A 115 5.64 -1.36 9.76
C CYS A 115 7.01 -0.83 9.30
N ILE A 116 7.23 -0.82 7.98
CA ILE A 116 8.51 -0.45 7.41
C ILE A 116 8.68 1.07 7.35
N LEU A 117 7.60 1.81 7.09
CA LEU A 117 7.58 3.26 7.20
C LEU A 117 7.92 3.72 8.63
N LEU A 118 7.32 3.09 9.64
CA LEU A 118 7.60 3.32 11.05
C LEU A 118 9.04 2.96 11.42
N TYR A 119 9.52 1.79 10.98
CA TYR A 119 10.92 1.39 11.18
C TYR A 119 11.89 2.43 10.59
N ARG A 120 11.62 2.92 9.39
CA ARG A 120 12.44 3.97 8.75
C ARG A 120 12.39 5.27 9.53
N CYS A 121 11.21 5.70 9.95
CA CYS A 121 11.06 6.90 10.77
C CYS A 121 11.88 6.77 12.07
N TRP A 122 11.84 5.60 12.72
CA TRP A 122 12.62 5.32 13.92
C TRP A 122 14.14 5.38 13.68
N VAL A 123 14.62 4.81 12.58
CA VAL A 123 16.05 4.87 12.21
C VAL A 123 16.49 6.31 11.90
N ILE A 124 15.67 7.09 11.19
CA ILE A 124 15.97 8.49 10.82
C ILE A 124 16.02 9.42 12.05
N TYR A 125 15.24 9.11 13.08
CA TYR A 125 15.25 9.82 14.36
C TYR A 125 16.27 9.26 15.37
N GLU A 126 17.30 8.56 14.90
CA GLU A 126 18.38 8.01 15.74
C GLU A 126 17.85 7.14 16.90
N ARG A 127 16.79 6.37 16.63
CA ARG A 127 16.12 5.49 17.60
C ARG A 127 15.37 6.21 18.74
N ARG A 128 15.04 7.50 18.59
CA ARG A 128 14.29 8.25 19.59
C ARG A 128 12.78 7.92 19.55
N TRP A 129 12.37 7.02 20.44
CA TRP A 129 10.99 6.49 20.51
C TRP A 129 9.91 7.56 20.72
N MET A 130 10.19 8.64 21.45
CA MET A 130 9.21 9.71 21.73
C MET A 130 8.48 10.25 20.50
N VAL A 131 9.14 10.27 19.33
CA VAL A 131 8.56 10.81 18.10
C VAL A 131 7.72 9.76 17.35
N VAL A 132 8.03 8.48 17.52
CA VAL A 132 7.42 7.37 16.78
C VAL A 132 6.25 6.74 17.55
N ILE A 133 6.11 7.03 18.84
CA ILE A 133 5.01 6.51 19.68
C ILE A 133 3.63 6.87 19.10
N CYS A 134 3.42 8.12 18.68
CA CYS A 134 2.12 8.54 18.14
C CYS A 134 1.73 7.76 16.86
N PRO A 135 2.59 7.68 15.83
CA PRO A 135 2.35 6.81 14.68
C PRO A 135 2.16 5.33 15.01
N VAL A 136 2.89 4.79 15.99
CA VAL A 136 2.76 3.39 16.43
C VAL A 136 1.40 3.12 17.08
N ILE A 137 0.90 4.05 17.89
CA ILE A 137 -0.43 3.91 18.52
C ILE A 137 -1.52 3.89 17.45
N LEU A 138 -1.44 4.79 16.46
CA LEU A 138 -2.40 4.84 15.35
C LEU A 138 -2.34 3.56 14.52
N TRP A 139 -1.14 3.04 14.25
CA TRP A 139 -0.93 1.80 13.53
C TRP A 139 -1.47 0.56 14.28
N ILE A 140 -1.34 0.51 15.61
CA ILE A 140 -1.95 -0.56 16.42
C ILE A 140 -3.48 -0.47 16.35
N ALA A 141 -4.04 0.74 16.44
CA ALA A 141 -5.48 0.96 16.34
C ALA A 141 -6.01 0.55 14.96
N GLU A 142 -5.30 0.90 13.90
CA GLU A 142 -5.59 0.50 12.53
C GLU A 142 -5.57 -1.02 12.37
N THR A 143 -4.50 -1.68 12.82
CA THR A 143 -4.37 -3.14 12.76
C THR A 143 -5.53 -3.82 13.52
N GLY A 144 -5.89 -3.29 14.69
CA GLY A 144 -7.02 -3.78 15.47
C GLY A 144 -8.35 -3.66 14.73
N CYS A 145 -8.60 -2.53 14.08
CA CYS A 145 -9.79 -2.35 13.25
C CYS A 145 -9.78 -3.28 12.03
N GLY A 146 -8.61 -3.58 11.46
CA GLY A 146 -8.47 -4.45 10.28
C GLY A 146 -8.78 -5.89 10.62
N ILE A 147 -8.26 -6.37 11.76
CA ILE A 147 -8.58 -7.69 12.30
C ILE A 147 -10.07 -7.78 12.64
N ALA A 148 -10.65 -6.74 13.27
CA ALA A 148 -12.08 -6.71 13.56
C ALA A 148 -12.92 -6.79 12.28
N GLY A 149 -12.54 -6.07 11.22
CA GLY A 149 -13.15 -6.15 9.90
C GLY A 149 -13.14 -7.57 9.34
N VAL A 150 -11.97 -8.23 9.33
CA VAL A 150 -11.84 -9.63 8.87
C VAL A 150 -12.71 -10.58 9.71
N CYS A 151 -12.69 -10.45 11.04
CA CYS A 151 -13.50 -11.30 11.92
C CYS A 151 -15.00 -11.13 11.68
N ILE A 152 -15.45 -9.89 11.44
CA ILE A 152 -16.85 -9.58 11.16
C ILE A 152 -17.27 -10.15 9.79
N GLU A 153 -16.46 -9.97 8.75
CA GLU A 153 -16.69 -10.57 7.42
C GLU A 153 -16.81 -12.09 7.49
N THR A 154 -15.88 -12.75 8.19
CA THR A 154 -15.91 -14.22 8.34
C THR A 154 -17.11 -14.72 9.17
N SER A 155 -17.68 -13.88 10.03
CA SER A 155 -18.80 -14.23 10.91
C SER A 155 -20.17 -13.95 10.29
N LEU A 156 -20.27 -12.98 9.38
CA LEU A 156 -21.55 -12.54 8.81
C LEU A 156 -22.06 -13.42 7.67
N GLY A 157 -21.18 -14.10 6.92
CA GLY A 157 -21.48 -15.22 6.01
C GLY A 157 -22.57 -15.09 4.93
N ARG A 158 -23.45 -14.08 4.96
CA ARG A 158 -24.57 -13.85 4.02
C ARG A 158 -25.08 -12.40 3.99
N ASP A 159 -24.87 -11.60 5.04
CA ASP A 159 -25.33 -10.20 5.08
C ASP A 159 -24.23 -9.21 4.68
N SER A 160 -24.26 -8.85 3.40
CA SER A 160 -23.44 -7.87 2.67
C SER A 160 -22.64 -6.84 3.50
N ALA A 161 -21.31 -6.85 3.31
CA ALA A 161 -20.33 -5.88 3.81
C ALA A 161 -20.66 -4.40 3.50
N ILE A 162 -21.31 -4.16 2.36
CA ILE A 162 -21.60 -2.82 1.83
C ILE A 162 -22.93 -2.26 2.39
N THR A 163 -23.83 -3.13 2.86
CA THR A 163 -25.16 -2.75 3.37
C THR A 163 -25.27 -2.93 4.88
N ASN A 164 -24.31 -3.59 5.53
CA ASN A 164 -24.35 -3.78 6.98
C ASN A 164 -23.90 -2.49 7.70
N PRO A 165 -24.77 -1.84 8.49
CA PRO A 165 -24.46 -0.58 9.18
C PRO A 165 -23.30 -0.68 10.18
N SER A 166 -22.83 -1.90 10.49
CA SER A 166 -21.74 -2.17 11.42
C SER A 166 -20.34 -2.18 10.77
N ILE A 167 -20.22 -2.53 9.48
CA ILE A 167 -18.92 -2.61 8.76
C ILE A 167 -18.55 -1.24 8.17
N PHE A 168 -19.56 -0.48 7.74
CA PHE A 168 -19.43 0.88 7.20
C PHE A 168 -18.54 1.81 8.06
N PRO A 169 -18.80 1.99 9.36
CA PRO A 169 -17.95 2.83 10.20
C PRO A 169 -16.54 2.25 10.36
N LEU A 170 -16.38 0.92 10.41
CA LEU A 170 -15.06 0.29 10.57
C LEU A 170 -14.15 0.55 9.38
N ILE A 171 -14.65 0.42 8.15
CA ILE A 171 -13.87 0.71 6.93
C ILE A 171 -13.48 2.20 6.88
N ILE A 172 -14.41 3.10 7.22
CA ILE A 172 -14.11 4.54 7.25
C ILE A 172 -13.06 4.84 8.33
N THR A 173 -13.18 4.26 9.53
CA THR A 173 -12.19 4.44 10.59
C THR A 173 -10.83 3.88 10.22
N LEU A 174 -10.80 2.74 9.52
CA LEU A 174 -9.59 2.13 8.99
C LEU A 174 -8.89 3.08 8.03
N GLN A 175 -9.59 3.48 6.95
CA GLN A 175 -9.01 4.36 5.95
C GLN A 175 -8.59 5.72 6.54
N SER A 176 -9.34 6.24 7.51
CA SER A 176 -9.00 7.49 8.20
C SER A 176 -7.76 7.35 9.09
N LEU A 177 -7.62 6.24 9.81
CA LEU A 177 -6.44 5.93 10.62
C LEU A 177 -5.21 5.73 9.74
N THR A 178 -5.31 4.94 8.66
CA THR A 178 -4.21 4.73 7.73
C THR A 178 -3.75 6.05 7.10
N LEU A 179 -4.69 6.91 6.70
CA LEU A 179 -4.39 8.26 6.22
C LEU A 179 -3.67 9.10 7.27
N ALA A 180 -4.18 9.14 8.50
CA ALA A 180 -3.55 9.89 9.59
C ALA A 180 -2.14 9.38 9.88
N THR A 181 -1.95 8.06 9.99
CA THR A 181 -0.64 7.42 10.18
C THR A 181 0.33 7.79 9.06
N ASN A 182 -0.10 7.71 7.80
CA ASN A 182 0.74 8.04 6.64
C ASN A 182 1.10 9.53 6.59
N VAL A 183 0.15 10.43 6.84
CA VAL A 183 0.38 11.88 6.85
C VAL A 183 1.30 12.28 7.99
N ILE A 184 1.09 11.77 9.20
CA ILE A 184 1.93 12.08 10.37
C ILE A 184 3.34 11.53 10.14
N THR A 185 3.48 10.27 9.71
CA THR A 185 4.79 9.64 9.47
C THR A 185 5.55 10.37 8.37
N THR A 186 4.88 10.74 7.27
CA THR A 186 5.48 11.53 6.20
C THR A 186 5.91 12.91 6.68
N SER A 187 5.06 13.60 7.45
CA SER A 187 5.36 14.92 8.00
C SER A 187 6.56 14.88 8.94
N LEU A 188 6.68 13.84 9.78
CA LEU A 188 7.84 13.62 10.65
C LEU A 188 9.12 13.38 9.83
N ILE A 189 9.07 12.54 8.80
CA ILE A 189 10.21 12.30 7.91
C ILE A 189 10.64 13.60 7.24
N VAL A 190 9.70 14.38 6.71
CA VAL A 190 9.96 15.68 6.06
C VAL A 190 10.58 16.66 7.05
N HIS A 191 9.98 16.82 8.23
CA HIS A 191 10.45 17.73 9.27
C HIS A 191 11.87 17.39 9.73
N ARG A 192 12.18 16.11 9.98
CA ARG A 192 13.51 15.67 10.42
C ARG A 192 14.57 15.93 9.36
N ILE A 193 14.29 15.58 8.10
CA ILE A 193 15.26 15.80 7.03
C ILE A 193 15.44 17.30 6.79
N TRP A 194 14.38 18.11 6.89
CA TRP A 194 14.50 19.56 6.81
C TRP A 194 15.37 20.12 7.94
N THR A 195 15.17 19.65 9.18
CA THR A 195 15.97 20.06 10.35
C THR A 195 17.46 19.70 10.19
N ILE A 196 17.74 18.49 9.71
CA ILE A 196 19.12 18.05 9.41
C ILE A 196 19.70 18.91 8.28
N HIS A 197 18.93 19.18 7.23
CA HIS A 197 19.38 19.99 6.10
C HIS A 197 19.61 21.45 6.50
N SER A 198 18.78 22.05 7.36
CA SER A 198 18.99 23.41 7.86
C SER A 198 20.23 23.49 8.75
N ALA A 199 20.48 22.47 9.58
CA ALA A 199 21.69 22.40 10.41
C ALA A 199 22.95 22.23 9.55
N VAL A 200 22.93 21.35 8.54
CA VAL A 200 24.07 21.12 7.63
C VAL A 200 24.31 22.31 6.69
N ARG A 201 23.26 22.99 6.23
CA ARG A 201 23.35 24.19 5.37
C ARG A 201 24.04 25.36 6.09
N GLN A 202 23.91 25.46 7.41
CA GLN A 202 24.65 26.45 8.20
C GLN A 202 26.15 26.15 8.28
N LEU A 203 26.56 24.89 8.14
CA LEU A 203 27.97 24.46 8.18
C LEU A 203 28.63 24.39 6.78
N VAL A 204 27.89 24.08 5.70
CA VAL A 204 28.47 23.96 4.34
C VAL A 204 27.52 24.57 3.29
N PRO A 205 27.78 25.78 2.77
CA PRO A 205 26.87 26.50 1.85
C PRO A 205 26.76 25.91 0.43
N SER A 206 27.63 24.99 0.03
CA SER A 206 27.86 24.64 -1.39
C SER A 206 27.23 23.31 -1.86
N ILE A 207 26.43 22.62 -1.06
CA ILE A 207 25.90 21.29 -1.44
C ILE A 207 24.54 21.45 -2.15
N LYS A 208 24.57 21.83 -3.42
CA LYS A 208 23.34 22.05 -4.23
C LYS A 208 22.57 20.75 -4.60
N ASN A 209 23.17 19.57 -4.46
CA ASN A 209 22.57 18.27 -4.88
C ASN A 209 22.81 17.14 -3.86
N HIS A 210 22.26 17.25 -2.64
CA HIS A 210 22.40 16.16 -1.66
C HIS A 210 21.37 15.03 -1.95
N PRO A 211 21.78 13.73 -1.94
CA PRO A 211 20.89 12.58 -2.16
C PRO A 211 19.67 12.53 -1.22
N LEU A 212 19.75 13.17 -0.05
CA LEU A 212 18.63 13.32 0.90
C LEU A 212 17.46 14.16 0.35
N ARG A 213 17.72 15.23 -0.41
CA ARG A 213 16.65 16.04 -1.03
C ARG A 213 15.90 15.23 -2.08
N ASN A 214 16.66 14.47 -2.85
CA ASN A 214 16.15 13.58 -3.88
C ASN A 214 15.36 12.39 -3.31
N ALA A 215 15.71 11.91 -2.11
CA ALA A 215 14.93 10.91 -1.38
C ALA A 215 13.65 11.51 -0.78
N LEU A 216 13.72 12.74 -0.24
CA LEU A 216 12.56 13.48 0.25
C LEU A 216 11.48 13.67 -0.81
N VAL A 217 11.85 14.10 -2.01
CA VAL A 217 10.89 14.31 -3.10
C VAL A 217 10.13 13.02 -3.40
N VAL A 218 10.83 11.88 -3.51
CA VAL A 218 10.18 10.59 -3.77
C VAL A 218 9.26 10.16 -2.64
N VAL A 219 9.64 10.40 -1.37
CA VAL A 219 8.75 10.11 -0.22
C VAL A 219 7.48 10.98 -0.28
N ILE A 220 7.61 12.26 -0.59
CA ILE A 220 6.48 13.19 -0.70
C ILE A 220 5.59 12.82 -1.90
N GLU A 221 6.18 12.54 -3.06
CA GLU A 221 5.45 12.12 -4.27
C GLU A 221 4.69 10.81 -4.01
N SER A 222 5.34 9.84 -3.36
CA SER A 222 4.73 8.55 -3.00
C SER A 222 3.57 8.71 -2.03
N ALA A 223 3.75 9.53 -0.98
CA ALA A 223 2.69 9.84 -0.02
C ALA A 223 1.52 10.58 -0.69
N ALA A 224 1.80 11.52 -1.59
CA ALA A 224 0.78 12.25 -2.33
C ALA A 224 -0.04 11.31 -3.24
N VAL A 225 0.61 10.38 -3.95
CA VAL A 225 -0.08 9.37 -4.78
C VAL A 225 -0.97 8.48 -3.92
N TYR A 226 -0.48 8.01 -2.77
CA TYR A 226 -1.28 7.20 -1.85
C TYR A 226 -2.49 7.98 -1.30
N THR A 227 -2.26 9.18 -0.75
CA THR A 227 -3.33 10.01 -0.19
C THR A 227 -4.37 10.38 -1.25
N ALA A 228 -3.95 10.74 -2.46
CA ALA A 228 -4.87 11.03 -3.56
C ALA A 228 -5.73 9.81 -3.90
N SER A 229 -5.14 8.60 -3.91
CA SER A 229 -5.86 7.36 -4.21
C SER A 229 -6.93 7.06 -3.15
N VAL A 230 -6.61 7.23 -1.86
CA VAL A 230 -7.60 7.05 -0.79
C VAL A 230 -8.67 8.13 -0.81
N VAL A 231 -8.34 9.38 -1.15
CA VAL A 231 -9.36 10.43 -1.33
C VAL A 231 -10.32 10.07 -2.47
N VAL A 232 -9.81 9.56 -3.60
CA VAL A 232 -10.65 9.07 -4.69
C VAL A 232 -11.54 7.92 -4.21
N LEU A 233 -11.01 6.98 -3.43
CA LEU A 233 -11.80 5.90 -2.84
C LEU A 233 -12.95 6.44 -1.98
N LEU A 234 -12.68 7.39 -1.09
CA LEU A 234 -13.70 8.00 -0.23
C LEU A 234 -14.79 8.74 -1.04
N ILE A 235 -14.40 9.43 -2.11
CA ILE A 235 -15.36 10.10 -3.01
C ILE A 235 -16.25 9.07 -3.71
N VAL A 236 -15.65 8.02 -4.29
CA VAL A 236 -16.38 6.96 -4.99
C VAL A 236 -17.30 6.20 -4.03
N TYR A 237 -16.84 5.98 -2.80
CA TYR A 237 -17.62 5.39 -1.72
C TYR A 237 -18.82 6.27 -1.33
N ALA A 238 -18.61 7.58 -1.16
CA ALA A 238 -19.68 8.53 -0.82
C ALA A 238 -20.75 8.64 -1.93
N ILE A 239 -20.37 8.43 -3.18
CA ILE A 239 -21.29 8.41 -4.33
C ILE A 239 -22.04 7.07 -4.44
N GLY A 240 -21.61 6.02 -3.73
CA GLY A 240 -22.20 4.69 -3.80
C GLY A 240 -22.02 4.03 -5.18
N SER A 241 -20.90 4.33 -5.87
CA SER A 241 -20.61 3.78 -7.18
C SER A 241 -19.85 2.45 -7.09
N ASN A 242 -20.18 1.51 -7.98
CA ASN A 242 -19.45 0.25 -8.13
C ASN A 242 -17.99 0.45 -8.59
N ALA A 243 -17.60 1.66 -9.01
CA ALA A 243 -16.19 2.00 -9.23
C ALA A 243 -15.32 1.82 -7.97
N LEU A 244 -15.94 1.63 -6.80
CA LEU A 244 -15.28 1.31 -5.54
C LEU A 244 -14.35 0.10 -5.66
N TYR A 245 -14.78 -0.96 -6.36
CA TYR A 245 -13.98 -2.18 -6.55
C TYR A 245 -12.68 -1.86 -7.28
N VAL A 246 -12.78 -1.14 -8.40
CA VAL A 246 -11.65 -0.69 -9.22
C VAL A 246 -10.63 0.07 -8.38
N VAL A 247 -11.09 1.06 -7.62
CA VAL A 247 -10.19 1.92 -6.84
C VAL A 247 -9.58 1.17 -5.68
N SER A 248 -10.34 0.31 -4.99
CA SER A 248 -9.87 -0.49 -3.86
C SER A 248 -8.76 -1.45 -4.27
N ASP A 249 -8.96 -2.22 -5.35
CA ASP A 249 -7.97 -3.19 -5.82
C ASP A 249 -6.69 -2.47 -6.28
N THR A 250 -6.84 -1.35 -6.99
CA THR A 250 -5.73 -0.51 -7.45
C THR A 250 -4.90 0.05 -6.29
N ILE A 251 -5.52 0.47 -5.18
CA ILE A 251 -4.81 1.01 -4.02
C ILE A 251 -3.80 0.01 -3.47
N VAL A 252 -4.15 -1.28 -3.47
CA VAL A 252 -3.25 -2.31 -2.93
C VAL A 252 -1.95 -2.35 -3.74
N GLN A 253 -2.05 -2.32 -5.06
CA GLN A 253 -0.88 -2.27 -5.94
C GLN A 253 -0.08 -0.97 -5.76
N ILE A 254 -0.75 0.16 -5.60
CA ILE A 254 -0.12 1.47 -5.36
C ILE A 254 0.72 1.45 -4.08
N ILE A 255 0.26 0.79 -3.00
CA ILE A 255 1.03 0.63 -1.76
C ILE A 255 2.36 -0.09 -2.06
N GLY A 256 2.32 -1.18 -2.82
CA GLY A 256 3.53 -1.90 -3.21
C GLY A 256 4.47 -1.08 -4.09
N ILE A 257 3.92 -0.33 -5.06
CA ILE A 257 4.70 0.51 -5.99
C ILE A 257 5.40 1.64 -5.24
N THR A 258 4.64 2.40 -4.45
CA THR A 258 5.16 3.52 -3.65
C THR A 258 6.24 3.03 -2.68
N PHE A 259 6.03 1.88 -2.05
CA PHE A 259 7.01 1.24 -1.21
C PHE A 259 8.34 0.93 -1.94
N ASN A 260 8.26 0.28 -3.10
CA ASN A 260 9.43 -0.07 -3.90
C ASN A 260 10.17 1.19 -4.42
N LEU A 261 9.45 2.23 -4.85
CA LEU A 261 10.04 3.50 -5.30
C LEU A 261 10.88 4.16 -4.20
N ILE A 262 10.37 4.16 -2.97
CA ILE A 262 11.13 4.68 -1.83
C ILE A 262 12.40 3.85 -1.64
N ILE A 263 12.33 2.50 -1.67
CA ILE A 263 13.52 1.65 -1.55
C ILE A 263 14.56 1.98 -2.60
N ILE A 264 14.18 1.98 -3.88
CA ILE A 264 15.06 2.23 -5.02
C ILE A 264 15.81 3.55 -4.81
N ARG A 265 15.10 4.58 -4.35
CA ARG A 265 15.71 5.90 -4.15
C ARG A 265 16.70 5.92 -3.01
N PHE A 266 16.40 5.28 -1.88
CA PHE A 266 17.33 5.17 -0.75
C PHE A 266 18.55 4.31 -1.10
N ALA A 267 18.36 3.18 -1.80
CA ALA A 267 19.45 2.31 -2.25
C ALA A 267 20.41 3.01 -3.22
N ARG A 268 19.89 3.89 -4.08
CA ARG A 268 20.71 4.73 -4.97
C ARG A 268 21.34 5.93 -4.24
N GLY A 269 20.67 6.48 -3.23
CA GLY A 269 21.18 7.60 -2.43
C GLY A 269 22.35 7.24 -1.51
N THR A 270 22.42 5.99 -1.03
CA THR A 270 23.57 5.45 -0.28
C THR A 270 24.72 5.04 -1.20
N ALA A 271 24.45 4.60 -2.43
CA ALA A 271 25.48 4.24 -3.41
C ALA A 271 26.35 5.42 -3.86
N VAL A 272 25.89 6.67 -3.72
CA VAL A 272 26.69 7.89 -4.03
C VAL A 272 27.65 8.25 -2.89
N LYS A 273 27.55 7.59 -1.72
CA LYS A 273 28.39 7.85 -0.54
C LYS A 273 29.50 6.81 -0.29
N SER A 274 29.66 5.82 -1.17
CA SER A 274 30.77 4.87 -1.14
C SER A 274 31.72 5.12 -2.31
#